data_AF-A0A536SI02-F1
#
_entry.id   AF-A0A536SI02-F1
#
_cell.length_a   1.000
_cell.length_b   1.000
_cell.length_c   1.000
_cell.angle_alpha   90.00
_cell.angle_beta   90.00
_cell.angle_gamma   90.00
#
_symmetry.space_group_name_H-M   'P 1'
#
loop_
_entity.id
_entity.type
_entity.pdbx_description
1 polymer ?
#
loop_
_entity_poly.entity_id
_entity_poly.type
_entity_poly.pdbx_seq_one_letter_code
_entity_poly.pdbx_strand_id
1 'polypeptide(L)'
;MEMFDRSVVLLALAMFLAIGIERLLELIRAAGDYREARGGPGEIEKWKKRAEGLRDRIEVRLNNAGSGTLQLVLSIVCRNLGPASPESGGLIAVSVEQVRTMSIRLQYKLLAIALGILFAFFFKLDIFALVNEELRTQPSTAAVVLHPWLGMIVSGVAMGLGAGPVHKLITALEDARRKRI
;
A
#
# COMPACT_ATOMS: atom_id res chain seq x y z
N MET A 1 -35.92 -4.96 3.66
CA MET A 1 -35.39 -5.42 2.36
C MET A 1 -34.44 -4.38 1.77
N GLU A 2 -34.79 -3.10 1.76
CA GLU A 2 -33.96 -2.00 1.21
C GLU A 2 -32.55 -1.83 1.81
N MET A 3 -32.37 -2.11 3.12
CA MET A 3 -31.07 -1.98 3.78
C MET A 3 -30.04 -3.02 3.28
N PHE A 4 -30.52 -4.20 2.85
CA PHE A 4 -29.67 -5.26 2.31
C PHE A 4 -29.14 -4.88 0.93
N ASP A 5 -29.99 -4.31 0.09
CA ASP A 5 -29.64 -3.90 -1.27
C ASP A 5 -28.61 -2.77 -1.26
N ARG A 6 -28.76 -1.79 -0.35
CA ARG A 6 -27.82 -0.67 -0.22
C ARG A 6 -26.42 -1.12 0.18
N SER A 7 -26.31 -2.03 1.14
CA SER A 7 -25.02 -2.54 1.61
C SER A 7 -24.30 -3.34 0.54
N VAL A 8 -25.03 -4.22 -0.17
CA VAL A 8 -24.48 -5.00 -1.29
C VAL A 8 -24.01 -4.08 -2.42
N VAL A 9 -24.79 -3.05 -2.76
CA VAL A 9 -24.40 -2.06 -3.78
C VAL A 9 -23.14 -1.30 -3.37
N LEU A 10 -23.02 -0.87 -2.11
CA LEU A 10 -21.83 -0.15 -1.63
C LEU A 10 -20.58 -1.04 -1.63
N LEU A 11 -20.70 -2.29 -1.22
CA LEU A 11 -19.60 -3.25 -1.25
C LEU A 11 -19.18 -3.62 -2.68
N ALA A 12 -20.15 -3.82 -3.57
CA ALA A 12 -19.91 -4.06 -4.99
C ALA A 12 -19.21 -2.86 -5.64
N LEU A 13 -19.66 -1.63 -5.33
CA LEU A 13 -19.01 -0.41 -5.80
C LEU A 13 -17.58 -0.27 -5.26
N ALA A 14 -17.36 -0.54 -3.98
CA ALA A 14 -16.02 -0.49 -3.38
C ALA A 14 -15.06 -1.52 -4.04
N MET A 15 -15.55 -2.74 -4.30
CA MET A 15 -14.79 -3.75 -5.03
C MET A 15 -14.51 -3.33 -6.47
N PHE A 16 -15.51 -2.80 -7.18
CA PHE A 16 -15.35 -2.31 -8.54
C PHE A 16 -14.30 -1.20 -8.61
N LEU A 17 -14.34 -0.25 -7.67
CA LEU A 17 -13.36 0.84 -7.60
C LEU A 17 -11.95 0.32 -7.25
N ALA A 18 -11.83 -0.64 -6.33
CA ALA A 18 -10.54 -1.25 -6.00
C ALA A 18 -9.90 -1.92 -7.23
N ILE A 19 -10.68 -2.71 -7.98
CA ILE A 19 -10.23 -3.33 -9.24
C ILE A 19 -9.90 -2.25 -10.29
N GLY A 20 -10.73 -1.21 -10.40
CA GLY A 20 -10.51 -0.09 -11.32
C GLY A 20 -9.20 0.65 -11.04
N ILE A 21 -8.89 0.91 -9.77
CA ILE A 21 -7.62 1.52 -9.33
C ILE A 21 -6.45 0.61 -9.72
N GLU A 22 -6.53 -0.68 -9.45
CA GLU A 22 -5.47 -1.64 -9.83
C GLU A 22 -5.18 -1.59 -11.33
N ARG A 23 -6.21 -1.67 -12.16
CA ARG A 23 -6.07 -1.64 -13.63
C ARG A 23 -5.54 -0.31 -14.14
N LEU A 24 -5.98 0.80 -13.55
CA LEU A 24 -5.46 2.12 -13.91
C LEU A 24 -3.97 2.24 -13.58
N LEU A 25 -3.53 1.74 -12.43
CA LEU A 25 -2.12 1.80 -12.03
C LEU A 25 -1.24 0.87 -12.85
N GLU A 26 -1.75 -0.29 -13.26
CA GLU A 26 -1.08 -1.16 -14.23
C GLU A 26 -0.85 -0.43 -15.56
N LEU A 27 -1.86 0.30 -16.04
CA LEU A 27 -1.74 1.09 -17.27
C LEU A 27 -0.71 2.23 -17.12
N ILE A 28 -0.76 2.97 -16.01
CA ILE A 28 0.22 4.04 -15.73
C ILE A 28 1.63 3.44 -15.62
N ARG A 29 1.76 2.26 -15.00
CA ARG A 29 3.03 1.52 -14.92
C ARG A 29 3.55 1.15 -16.30
N ALA A 30 2.72 0.53 -17.14
CA ALA A 30 3.10 0.17 -18.50
C ALA A 30 3.51 1.40 -19.32
N ALA A 31 2.79 2.52 -19.17
CA ALA A 31 3.15 3.79 -19.82
C ALA A 31 4.48 4.35 -19.30
N GLY A 32 4.73 4.25 -17.99
CA GLY A 32 5.98 4.63 -17.35
C GLY A 32 7.16 3.81 -17.85
N ASP A 33 7.02 2.48 -17.85
CA ASP A 33 8.02 1.53 -18.34
C ASP A 33 8.32 1.76 -19.84
N TYR A 34 7.28 2.02 -20.66
CA TYR A 34 7.46 2.36 -22.07
C TYR A 34 8.23 3.68 -22.26
N ARG A 35 7.88 4.71 -21.49
CA ARG A 35 8.57 6.01 -21.55
C ARG A 35 10.02 5.89 -21.13
N GLU A 36 10.30 5.11 -20.09
CA GLU A 36 11.65 4.86 -19.60
C GLU A 36 12.48 4.07 -20.63
N ALA A 37 11.91 3.03 -21.23
CA ALA A 37 12.56 2.29 -22.32
C ALA A 37 12.90 3.18 -23.52
N ARG A 38 12.06 4.18 -23.81
CA ARG A 38 12.30 5.16 -24.88
C ARG A 38 13.30 6.26 -24.50
N GLY A 39 13.52 6.52 -23.22
CA GLY A 39 14.39 7.58 -22.70
C GLY A 39 15.90 7.31 -22.82
N GLY A 40 16.29 6.06 -23.11
CA GLY A 40 17.69 5.68 -23.36
C GLY A 40 18.59 5.71 -22.12
N PRO A 41 19.92 5.79 -22.30
CA PRO A 41 20.91 5.64 -21.22
C PRO A 41 20.77 6.64 -20.06
N GLY A 42 20.17 7.81 -20.32
CA GLY A 42 20.00 8.87 -19.33
C GLY A 42 19.05 8.50 -18.17
N GLU A 43 18.10 7.59 -18.37
CA GLU A 43 17.23 7.12 -17.28
C GLU A 43 17.97 6.12 -16.37
N ILE A 44 18.80 5.26 -16.94
CA ILE A 44 19.65 4.31 -16.18
C ILE A 44 20.61 5.09 -15.27
N GLU A 45 21.20 6.17 -15.77
CA GLU A 45 22.11 7.02 -15.01
C GLU A 45 21.41 7.70 -13.82
N LYS A 46 20.13 8.08 -13.93
CA LYS A 46 19.35 8.63 -12.81
C LYS A 46 19.15 7.60 -11.72
N TRP A 47 18.83 6.36 -12.07
CA TRP A 47 18.66 5.28 -11.10
C TRP A 47 19.97 4.89 -10.45
N LYS A 48 21.07 4.91 -11.20
CA LYS A 48 22.42 4.70 -10.67
C LYS A 48 22.78 5.73 -9.60
N LYS A 49 22.60 7.03 -9.88
CA LYS A 49 22.82 8.11 -8.91
C LYS A 49 21.95 7.97 -7.66
N ARG A 50 20.70 7.52 -7.81
CA ARG A 50 19.81 7.24 -6.67
C ARG A 50 20.26 6.03 -5.85
N ALA A 51 20.73 4.98 -6.50
CA ALA A 51 21.23 3.78 -5.83
C ALA A 51 22.52 4.08 -5.06
N GLU A 52 23.44 4.84 -5.65
CA GLU A 52 24.66 5.36 -4.98
C GLU A 52 24.30 6.23 -3.77
N GLY A 53 23.44 7.23 -3.94
CA GLY A 53 23.02 8.08 -2.82
C GLY A 53 22.26 7.33 -1.71
N LEU A 54 21.54 6.25 -2.06
CA LEU A 54 20.90 5.38 -1.06
C LEU A 54 21.93 4.54 -0.31
N ARG A 55 22.90 3.96 -1.03
CA ARG A 55 24.03 3.22 -0.46
C ARG A 55 24.79 4.11 0.53
N ASP A 56 25.17 5.32 0.13
CA ASP A 56 25.91 6.25 0.98
C ASP A 56 25.13 6.59 2.26
N ARG A 57 23.81 6.80 2.16
CA ARG A 57 22.96 7.06 3.34
C ARG A 57 22.86 5.86 4.27
N ILE A 58 22.77 4.65 3.72
CA ILE A 58 22.74 3.42 4.51
C ILE A 58 24.09 3.23 5.20
N GLU A 59 25.20 3.42 4.48
CA GLU A 59 26.55 3.27 5.01
C GLU A 59 26.87 4.28 6.12
N VAL A 60 26.57 5.57 5.89
CA VAL A 60 26.70 6.62 6.93
C VAL A 60 25.85 6.29 8.15
N ARG A 61 24.62 5.80 7.96
CA ARG A 61 23.76 5.40 9.09
C ARG A 61 24.21 4.12 9.76
N LEU A 62 24.84 3.19 9.06
CA LEU A 62 25.40 1.97 9.64
C LEU A 62 26.62 2.29 10.49
N ASN A 63 27.51 3.12 9.96
CA ASN A 63 28.72 3.57 10.67
C ASN A 63 28.39 4.43 11.89
N ASN A 64 27.28 5.19 11.84
CA ASN A 64 26.80 6.01 12.95
C ASN A 64 25.82 5.26 13.89
N ALA A 65 25.28 4.12 13.47
CA ALA A 65 24.43 3.30 14.32
C ALA A 65 25.31 2.48 15.26
N GLY A 66 25.37 2.89 16.53
CA GLY A 66 25.83 2.01 17.59
C GLY A 66 25.02 0.70 17.64
N SER A 67 25.43 -0.23 18.50
CA SER A 67 24.97 -1.63 18.60
C SER A 67 23.51 -1.85 19.06
N GLY A 68 22.59 -0.95 18.70
CA GLY A 68 21.18 -0.99 19.05
C GLY A 68 20.25 -1.52 17.95
N THR A 69 18.94 -1.36 18.16
CA THR A 69 17.84 -1.79 17.28
C THR A 69 17.96 -1.28 15.84
N LEU A 70 18.62 -0.14 15.65
CA LEU A 70 18.87 0.46 14.34
C LEU A 70 19.78 -0.42 13.47
N GLN A 71 20.74 -1.12 14.08
CA GLN A 71 21.63 -2.07 13.40
C GLN A 71 20.87 -3.34 12.97
N LEU A 72 19.86 -3.75 13.73
CA LEU A 72 19.00 -4.90 13.41
C LEU A 72 18.05 -4.58 12.25
N VAL A 73 17.43 -3.40 12.25
CA VAL A 73 16.61 -2.95 11.13
C VAL A 73 17.47 -2.75 9.88
N LEU A 74 18.66 -2.16 10.00
CA LEU A 74 19.57 -2.00 8.86
C LEU A 74 20.07 -3.35 8.35
N SER A 75 20.39 -4.31 9.22
CA SER A 75 20.86 -5.63 8.80
C SER A 75 19.77 -6.42 8.06
N ILE A 76 18.50 -6.29 8.46
CA ILE A 76 17.35 -6.84 7.72
C ILE A 76 17.22 -6.19 6.34
N VAL A 77 17.36 -4.86 6.27
CA VAL A 77 17.33 -4.12 5.00
C VAL A 77 18.48 -4.54 4.09
N CYS A 78 19.70 -4.67 4.63
CA CYS A 78 20.88 -5.11 3.88
C CYS A 78 20.75 -6.57 3.43
N ARG A 79 20.19 -7.45 4.26
CA ARG A 79 19.92 -8.85 3.89
C ARG A 79 18.96 -8.97 2.71
N ASN A 80 18.00 -8.05 2.60
CA ASN A 80 17.08 -7.98 1.46
C ASN A 80 17.67 -7.29 0.22
N LEU A 81 18.78 -6.57 0.35
CA LEU A 81 19.49 -5.90 -0.75
C LEU A 81 20.51 -6.82 -1.44
N GLY A 82 20.77 -8.02 -0.89
CA GLY A 82 21.70 -9.01 -1.43
C GLY A 82 23.05 -9.00 -0.71
N PRO A 83 23.83 -10.10 -0.79
CA PRO A 83 25.12 -10.18 -0.12
C PRO A 83 26.09 -9.13 -0.67
N ALA A 84 26.91 -8.55 0.21
CA ALA A 84 28.05 -7.72 -0.20
C ALA A 84 28.92 -8.51 -1.17
N SER A 85 29.23 -7.94 -2.33
CA SER A 85 30.13 -8.59 -3.30
C SER A 85 31.53 -8.69 -2.67
N PRO A 86 32.19 -9.87 -2.71
CA PRO A 86 33.54 -10.04 -2.17
C PRO A 86 34.56 -9.08 -2.79
N GLU A 87 34.33 -8.62 -4.03
CA GLU A 87 35.18 -7.66 -4.74
C GLU A 87 35.06 -6.22 -4.20
N SER A 88 34.02 -5.95 -3.42
CA SER A 88 33.70 -4.60 -2.93
C SER A 88 34.15 -4.35 -1.48
N GLY A 89 35.04 -5.17 -0.92
CA GLY A 89 35.61 -4.93 0.41
C GLY A 89 34.60 -4.89 1.57
N GLY A 90 33.47 -5.61 1.43
CA GLY A 90 32.40 -5.65 2.45
C GLY A 90 31.32 -4.58 2.28
N LEU A 91 31.32 -3.82 1.19
CA LEU A 91 30.30 -2.81 0.91
C LEU A 91 28.96 -3.45 0.51
N ILE A 92 27.86 -2.87 1.01
CA ILE A 92 26.49 -3.29 0.68
C ILE A 92 26.24 -3.06 -0.82
N ALA A 93 26.03 -4.14 -1.56
CA ALA A 93 25.72 -4.08 -2.99
C ALA A 93 24.24 -3.69 -3.17
N VAL A 94 23.96 -2.39 -3.27
CA VAL A 94 22.62 -1.91 -3.61
C VAL A 94 22.44 -1.99 -5.12
N SER A 95 21.66 -2.97 -5.60
CA SER A 95 21.41 -3.08 -7.04
C SER A 95 20.50 -1.97 -7.55
N VAL A 96 20.85 -1.39 -8.70
CA VAL A 96 20.09 -0.30 -9.35
C VAL A 96 18.64 -0.74 -9.62
N GLU A 97 18.45 -2.01 -10.04
CA GLU A 97 17.13 -2.55 -10.37
C GLU A 97 16.23 -2.73 -9.14
N GLN A 98 16.79 -3.11 -7.99
CA GLN A 98 16.03 -3.18 -6.74
C GLN A 98 15.57 -1.79 -6.30
N VAL A 99 16.46 -0.78 -6.35
CA VAL A 99 16.11 0.60 -5.98
C VAL A 99 15.04 1.15 -6.90
N ARG A 100 15.16 0.90 -8.21
CA ARG A 100 14.15 1.23 -9.22
C ARG A 100 12.82 0.58 -8.87
N THR A 101 12.79 -0.74 -8.74
CA THR A 101 11.58 -1.53 -8.49
C THR A 101 10.89 -1.10 -7.19
N MET A 102 11.64 -0.92 -6.10
CA MET A 102 11.09 -0.51 -4.81
C MET A 102 10.55 0.93 -4.85
N SER A 103 11.29 1.86 -5.46
CA SER A 103 10.88 3.26 -5.57
C SER A 103 9.60 3.40 -6.38
N ILE A 104 9.56 2.73 -7.54
CA ILE A 104 8.40 2.66 -8.44
C ILE A 104 7.22 2.05 -7.69
N ARG A 105 7.40 0.88 -7.05
CA ARG A 105 6.35 0.22 -6.26
C ARG A 105 5.80 1.12 -5.16
N LEU A 106 6.66 1.85 -4.45
CA LEU A 106 6.23 2.77 -3.39
C LEU A 106 5.41 3.94 -3.95
N GLN A 107 5.87 4.56 -5.04
CA GLN A 107 5.15 5.65 -5.70
C GLN A 107 3.77 5.20 -6.17
N TYR A 108 3.67 4.03 -6.81
CA TYR A 108 2.38 3.48 -7.22
C TYR A 108 1.48 3.16 -6.04
N LYS A 109 2.03 2.63 -4.94
CA LYS A 109 1.24 2.34 -3.75
C LYS A 109 0.69 3.61 -3.08
N LEU A 110 1.49 4.68 -3.04
CA LEU A 110 1.03 5.98 -2.56
C LEU A 110 -0.04 6.59 -3.48
N LEU A 111 0.15 6.49 -4.80
CA LEU A 111 -0.83 6.95 -5.77
C LEU A 111 -2.15 6.16 -5.65
N ALA A 112 -2.06 4.85 -5.45
CA ALA A 112 -3.22 3.97 -5.24
C ALA A 112 -4.03 4.38 -4.01
N ILE A 113 -3.34 4.61 -2.89
CA ILE A 113 -3.95 5.09 -1.65
C ILE A 113 -4.59 6.46 -1.84
N ALA A 114 -3.90 7.39 -2.51
CA ALA A 114 -4.44 8.71 -2.78
C ALA A 114 -5.71 8.66 -3.65
N LEU A 115 -5.71 7.84 -4.70
CA LEU A 115 -6.88 7.61 -5.57
C LEU A 115 -8.02 6.94 -4.80
N GLY A 116 -7.73 5.92 -3.99
CA GLY A 116 -8.72 5.25 -3.16
C GLY A 116 -9.39 6.20 -2.17
N ILE A 117 -8.59 7.05 -1.49
CA ILE A 117 -9.12 8.11 -0.61
C ILE A 117 -9.96 9.10 -1.42
N LEU A 118 -9.49 9.58 -2.56
CA LEU A 118 -10.22 10.51 -3.42
C LEU A 118 -11.58 9.94 -3.83
N PHE A 119 -11.63 8.69 -4.29
CA PHE A 119 -12.88 8.03 -4.65
C PHE A 119 -13.78 7.80 -3.45
N ALA A 120 -13.23 7.45 -2.28
CA ALA A 120 -14.02 7.30 -1.07
C ALA A 120 -14.71 8.61 -0.68
N PHE A 121 -14.03 9.75 -0.77
CA PHE A 121 -14.64 11.05 -0.54
C PHE A 121 -15.67 11.42 -1.62
N PHE A 122 -15.35 11.18 -2.90
CA PHE A 122 -16.22 11.54 -4.02
C PHE A 122 -17.55 10.78 -4.00
N PHE A 123 -17.50 9.47 -3.74
CA PHE A 123 -18.67 8.60 -3.66
C PHE A 123 -19.25 8.49 -2.25
N LYS A 124 -18.66 9.20 -1.27
CA LYS A 124 -19.03 9.15 0.16
C LYS A 124 -19.08 7.72 0.71
N LEU A 125 -18.06 6.92 0.35
CA LEU A 125 -17.95 5.52 0.74
C LEU A 125 -17.35 5.41 2.14
N ASP A 126 -18.17 4.96 3.08
CA ASP A 126 -17.74 4.59 4.42
C ASP A 126 -18.13 3.13 4.70
N ILE A 127 -17.22 2.20 4.41
CA ILE A 127 -17.39 0.76 4.66
C ILE A 127 -17.54 0.52 6.18
N PHE A 128 -16.92 1.36 7.01
CA PHE A 128 -16.99 1.24 8.47
C PHE A 128 -18.31 1.77 9.04
N ALA A 129 -18.99 2.70 8.37
CA ALA A 129 -20.36 3.07 8.75
C ALA A 129 -21.29 1.85 8.68
N LEU A 130 -21.15 1.01 7.64
CA LEU A 130 -21.88 -0.26 7.54
C LEU A 130 -21.50 -1.22 8.68
N VAL A 131 -20.21 -1.34 9.00
CA VAL A 131 -19.72 -2.14 10.13
C VAL A 131 -20.32 -1.66 11.45
N ASN A 132 -20.36 -0.35 11.68
CA ASN A 132 -20.85 0.25 12.92
C ASN A 132 -22.37 0.15 13.05
N GLU A 133 -23.13 0.30 11.97
CA GLU A 133 -24.57 0.10 11.97
C GLU A 133 -24.91 -1.36 12.31
N GLU A 134 -24.12 -2.32 11.80
CA GLU A 134 -24.25 -3.74 12.12
C GLU A 134 -23.77 -4.09 13.54
N LEU A 135 -22.70 -3.45 14.05
CA LEU A 135 -22.17 -3.68 15.40
C LEU A 135 -23.03 -3.05 16.50
N ARG A 136 -23.69 -1.91 16.24
CA ARG A 136 -24.62 -1.26 17.19
C ARG A 136 -25.81 -2.11 17.58
N THR A 137 -26.11 -3.15 16.81
CA THR A 137 -27.18 -4.10 17.14
C THR A 137 -26.70 -5.26 18.03
N GLN A 138 -25.43 -5.27 18.48
CA GLN A 138 -24.91 -6.18 19.51
C GLN A 138 -24.83 -5.47 20.88
N PRO A 139 -25.42 -6.01 21.96
CA PRO A 139 -25.48 -5.34 23.26
C PRO A 139 -24.16 -5.34 24.07
N SER A 140 -23.08 -5.97 23.60
CA SER A 140 -21.84 -6.17 24.37
C SER A 140 -20.56 -5.68 23.70
N THR A 141 -20.64 -5.10 22.50
CA THR A 141 -19.45 -4.70 21.72
C THR A 141 -19.31 -3.19 21.77
N ALA A 142 -18.17 -2.70 22.26
CA ALA A 142 -17.83 -1.29 22.21
C ALA A 142 -17.77 -0.84 20.74
N ALA A 143 -18.85 -0.22 20.25
CA ALA A 143 -18.90 0.32 18.91
C ALA A 143 -17.84 1.42 18.79
N VAL A 144 -16.82 1.19 17.96
CA VAL A 144 -15.81 2.20 17.67
C VAL A 144 -16.44 3.21 16.72
N VAL A 145 -17.04 4.25 17.30
CA VAL A 145 -17.62 5.36 16.53
C VAL A 145 -16.47 6.17 15.92
N LEU A 146 -16.02 5.75 14.74
CA LEU A 146 -15.15 6.55 13.89
C LEU A 146 -15.93 7.77 13.39
N HIS A 147 -15.30 8.93 13.42
CA HIS A 147 -15.87 10.11 12.78
C HIS A 147 -16.03 9.84 11.27
N PRO A 148 -17.14 10.24 10.61
CA PRO A 148 -17.42 9.89 9.21
C PRO A 148 -16.28 10.13 8.20
N TRP A 149 -15.48 11.19 8.38
CA TRP A 149 -14.34 11.46 7.50
C TRP A 149 -13.19 10.46 7.68
N LEU A 150 -12.99 9.94 8.90
CA LEU A 150 -12.01 8.88 9.17
C LEU A 150 -12.45 7.55 8.55
N GLY A 151 -13.75 7.22 8.63
CA GLY A 151 -14.31 6.04 7.98
C GLY A 151 -14.09 6.04 6.46
N MET A 152 -14.28 7.20 5.82
CA MET A 152 -13.98 7.39 4.40
C MET A 152 -12.49 7.25 4.09
N ILE A 153 -11.58 7.81 4.91
CA ILE A 153 -10.14 7.65 4.71
C ILE A 153 -9.73 6.18 4.79
N VAL A 154 -10.16 5.46 5.83
CA VAL A 154 -9.79 4.05 6.02
C VAL A 154 -10.36 3.18 4.90
N SER A 155 -11.61 3.44 4.49
CA SER A 155 -12.24 2.77 3.34
C SER A 155 -11.46 3.04 2.05
N GLY A 156 -11.05 4.29 1.83
CA GLY A 156 -10.23 4.70 0.70
C GLY A 156 -8.84 4.06 0.70
N VAL A 157 -8.18 3.97 1.85
CA VAL A 157 -6.91 3.24 2.00
C VAL A 157 -7.10 1.77 1.67
N ALA A 158 -8.15 1.13 2.18
CA ALA A 158 -8.44 -0.27 1.88
C ALA A 158 -8.64 -0.50 0.38
N MET A 159 -9.42 0.36 -0.28
CA MET A 159 -9.62 0.33 -1.75
C MET A 159 -8.31 0.54 -2.50
N GLY A 160 -7.49 1.52 -2.09
CA GLY A 160 -6.21 1.82 -2.70
C GLY A 160 -5.14 0.74 -2.48
N LEU A 161 -5.26 -0.08 -1.43
CA LEU A 161 -4.39 -1.24 -1.24
C LEU A 161 -4.78 -2.44 -2.13
N GLY A 162 -5.95 -2.38 -2.78
CA GLY A 162 -6.42 -3.35 -3.76
C GLY A 162 -7.62 -4.17 -3.33
N ALA A 163 -8.07 -5.05 -4.22
CA ALA A 163 -9.25 -5.89 -4.02
C ALA A 163 -9.06 -6.90 -2.87
N GLY A 164 -7.84 -7.35 -2.60
CA GLY A 164 -7.54 -8.30 -1.52
C GLY A 164 -7.91 -7.78 -0.11
N PRO A 165 -7.38 -6.63 0.33
CA PRO A 165 -7.77 -5.98 1.57
C PRO A 165 -9.27 -5.68 1.68
N VAL A 166 -9.89 -5.19 0.60
CA VAL A 166 -11.34 -4.95 0.56
C VAL A 166 -12.13 -6.25 0.73
N HIS A 167 -11.74 -7.31 0.03
CA HIS A 167 -12.37 -8.62 0.16
C HIS A 167 -12.27 -9.17 1.58
N LYS A 168 -11.10 -9.07 2.23
CA LYS A 168 -10.94 -9.48 3.64
C LYS A 168 -11.85 -8.70 4.58
N LEU A 169 -12.03 -7.40 4.36
CA LEU A 169 -12.98 -6.59 5.14
C LEU A 169 -14.42 -7.07 4.93
N ILE A 170 -14.80 -7.38 3.68
CA ILE A 170 -16.11 -7.93 3.35
C ILE A 170 -16.32 -9.31 3.99
N THR A 171 -15.35 -10.21 3.91
CA THR A 171 -15.45 -11.54 4.53
C THR A 171 -15.56 -11.45 6.04
N ALA A 172 -14.78 -10.58 6.68
CA ALA A 172 -14.89 -10.34 8.12
C ALA A 172 -16.27 -9.82 8.52
N LEU A 173 -16.88 -8.97 7.69
CA LEU A 173 -18.27 -8.51 7.85
C LEU A 173 -19.28 -9.65 7.70
N GLU A 174 -19.13 -10.49 6.67
CA GLU A 174 -20.00 -11.65 6.46
C GLU A 174 -19.92 -12.67 7.60
N ASP A 175 -18.72 -12.96 8.10
CA ASP A 175 -18.49 -13.89 9.20
C ASP A 175 -19.07 -13.37 10.52
N ALA A 176 -18.91 -12.08 10.81
CA ALA A 176 -19.53 -11.43 11.96
C ALA A 176 -21.06 -11.53 11.91
N ARG A 177 -21.63 -11.50 10.71
CA ARG A 177 -23.07 -11.62 10.47
C ARG A 177 -23.57 -13.07 10.58
N ARG A 178 -22.84 -14.03 10.02
CA ARG A 178 -23.19 -15.48 10.09
C ARG A 178 -23.23 -15.99 11.52
N LYS A 179 -22.32 -15.54 12.39
CA LYS A 179 -22.31 -15.89 13.82
C LYS A 179 -23.55 -15.44 14.61
N ARG A 180 -24.45 -14.66 14.00
CA ARG A 180 -25.67 -14.14 14.60
C ARG A 180 -26.92 -14.96 14.24
N ILE A 181 -26.86 -15.80 13.20
CA ILE A 181 -27.94 -16.72 12.78
C ILE A 181 -27.68 -18.07 13.45
#